data_AF-A0A7Y5N199-F1
#
_entry.id   AF-A0A7Y5N199-F1
#
_cell.length_a   1.000
_cell.length_b   1.000
_cell.length_c   1.000
_cell.angle_alpha   90.00
_cell.angle_beta   90.00
_cell.angle_gamma   90.00
#
_symmetry.space_group_name_H-M   'P 1'
#
loop_
_entity.id
_entity.type
_entity.pdbx_description
1 polymer ?
#
loop_
_entity_poly.entity_id
_entity_poly.type
_entity_poly.pdbx_seq_one_letter_code
_entity_poly.pdbx_strand_id
1 'polypeptide(L)'
;MSPEAHEFVRELGCLKIHIQRLEQKLRRNELSGIESEAAEVESTLVKLLRSQRMLPRIEQQQMRRRFVNIRQDALRTLEISRRILDESVKATVELIENIEASCNYDGRRGGHSVIIDRKA
;
A
#
# COMPACT_ATOMS: atom_id res chain seq x y z
N MET A 1 16.88 -31.32 5.29
CA MET A 1 16.14 -30.17 5.86
C MET A 1 14.96 -30.71 6.65
N SER A 2 14.67 -30.11 7.80
CA SER A 2 13.49 -30.40 8.61
C SER A 2 12.19 -30.06 7.85
N PRO A 3 11.03 -30.65 8.19
CA PRO A 3 9.73 -30.24 7.65
C PRO A 3 9.48 -28.73 7.80
N GLU A 4 9.86 -28.16 8.94
CA GLU A 4 9.75 -26.73 9.25
C GLU A 4 10.60 -25.89 8.31
N ALA A 5 11.80 -26.35 7.96
CA ALA A 5 12.67 -25.68 6.99
C ALA A 5 12.09 -25.73 5.56
N HIS A 6 11.43 -26.81 5.16
CA HIS A 6 10.75 -26.87 3.87
C HIS A 6 9.58 -25.87 3.81
N GLU A 7 8.78 -25.82 4.87
CA GLU A 7 7.69 -24.87 5.00
C GLU A 7 8.21 -23.42 4.98
N PHE A 8 9.31 -23.13 5.67
CA PHE A 8 9.94 -21.81 5.64
C PHE A 8 10.37 -21.40 4.22
N VAL A 9 10.94 -22.33 3.44
CA VAL A 9 11.32 -22.06 2.04
C VAL A 9 10.09 -21.83 1.16
N ARG A 10 9.00 -22.57 1.40
CA ARG A 10 7.72 -22.40 0.69
C ARG A 10 7.16 -21.00 0.93
N GLU A 11 7.07 -20.60 2.20
CA GLU A 11 6.61 -19.27 2.62
C GLU A 11 7.50 -18.14 2.09
N LEU A 12 8.81 -18.35 2.02
CA LEU A 12 9.74 -17.43 1.35
C LEU A 12 9.41 -17.24 -0.14
N GLY A 13 9.01 -18.32 -0.81
CA GLY A 13 8.53 -18.28 -2.19
C GLY A 13 7.24 -17.48 -2.32
N CYS A 14 6.27 -17.72 -1.45
CA CYS A 14 5.02 -16.97 -1.38
C CYS A 14 5.27 -15.47 -1.18
N LEU A 15 6.08 -15.10 -0.20
CA LEU A 15 6.43 -13.69 0.06
C LEU A 15 7.01 -13.00 -1.19
N LYS A 16 7.90 -13.67 -1.91
CA LYS A 16 8.46 -13.13 -3.16
C LYS A 16 7.38 -12.85 -4.20
N ILE A 17 6.40 -13.74 -4.35
CA ILE A 17 5.29 -13.56 -5.29
C ILE A 17 4.41 -12.38 -4.88
N HIS A 18 4.07 -12.25 -3.60
CA HIS A 18 3.28 -11.12 -3.10
C HIS A 18 4.01 -9.78 -3.31
N ILE A 19 5.31 -9.71 -3.02
CA ILE A 19 6.13 -8.52 -3.31
C ILE A 19 6.07 -8.16 -4.79
N GLN A 20 6.27 -9.13 -5.69
CA GLN A 20 6.27 -8.87 -7.14
C GLN A 20 4.91 -8.36 -7.63
N ARG A 21 3.80 -8.92 -7.12
CA ARG A 21 2.45 -8.44 -7.45
C ARG A 21 2.23 -7.02 -6.96
N LEU A 22 2.62 -6.73 -5.72
CA LEU A 22 2.49 -5.39 -5.14
C LEU A 22 3.33 -4.38 -5.92
N GLU A 23 4.59 -4.68 -6.21
CA GLU A 23 5.44 -3.83 -7.04
C GLU A 23 4.85 -3.57 -8.42
N GLN A 24 4.24 -4.58 -9.05
CA GLN A 24 3.61 -4.43 -10.35
C GLN A 24 2.42 -3.47 -10.28
N LYS A 25 1.56 -3.59 -9.25
CA LYS A 25 0.44 -2.66 -9.04
C LYS A 25 0.93 -1.22 -8.80
N LEU A 26 1.94 -1.06 -7.94
CA LEU A 26 2.55 0.24 -7.66
C LEU A 26 3.12 0.89 -8.93
N ARG A 27 3.86 0.14 -9.77
CA ARG A 27 4.43 0.66 -11.02
C ARG A 27 3.37 1.09 -12.04
N ARG A 28 2.17 0.51 -11.98
CA ARG A 28 1.04 0.84 -12.85
C ARG A 28 0.12 1.91 -12.27
N ASN A 29 0.41 2.42 -11.07
CA ASN A 29 -0.49 3.28 -10.30
C ASN A 29 -1.88 2.67 -10.11
N GLU A 30 -1.96 1.32 -10.07
CA GLU A 30 -3.19 0.61 -9.77
C GLU A 30 -3.43 0.65 -8.26
N LEU A 31 -3.99 1.76 -7.75
CA LEU A 31 -4.20 1.98 -6.32
C LEU A 31 -5.22 1.02 -5.70
N SER A 32 -6.12 0.49 -6.52
CA SER A 32 -7.12 -0.48 -6.10
C SER A 32 -6.45 -1.76 -5.58
N GLY A 33 -6.74 -2.09 -4.32
CA GLY A 33 -6.25 -3.31 -3.69
C GLY A 33 -4.76 -3.32 -3.35
N ILE A 34 -4.08 -2.16 -3.33
CA ILE A 34 -2.72 -2.03 -2.76
C ILE A 34 -2.74 -2.41 -1.28
N GLU A 35 -3.72 -1.92 -0.52
CA GLU A 35 -3.86 -2.22 0.92
C GLU A 35 -3.96 -3.73 1.18
N SER A 36 -4.79 -4.42 0.40
CA SER A 36 -4.98 -5.88 0.52
C SER A 36 -3.68 -6.64 0.23
N GLU A 37 -2.97 -6.31 -0.84
CA GLU A 37 -1.69 -6.98 -1.15
C GLU A 37 -0.58 -6.61 -0.16
N ALA A 38 -0.55 -5.38 0.33
CA ALA A 38 0.37 -4.96 1.37
C ALA A 38 0.13 -5.77 2.67
N ALA A 39 -1.14 -5.99 3.04
CA ALA A 39 -1.48 -6.83 4.18
C ALA A 39 -1.02 -8.29 4.00
N GLU A 40 -1.12 -8.85 2.79
CA GLU A 40 -0.60 -10.21 2.50
C GLU A 40 0.93 -10.28 2.61
N VAL A 41 1.65 -9.28 2.11
CA VAL A 41 3.11 -9.16 2.26
C VAL A 41 3.48 -9.07 3.74
N GLU A 42 2.79 -8.22 4.51
CA GLU A 42 3.01 -8.04 5.95
C GLU A 42 2.76 -9.35 6.72
N SER A 43 1.60 -9.96 6.52
CA SER A 43 1.19 -11.22 7.18
C SER A 43 2.21 -12.33 6.93
N THR A 44 2.61 -12.53 5.67
CA THR A 44 3.60 -13.53 5.29
C THR A 44 4.97 -13.23 5.89
N LEU A 45 5.39 -11.97 5.89
CA LEU A 45 6.67 -11.56 6.48
C LEU A 45 6.71 -11.80 8.00
N VAL A 46 5.63 -11.46 8.71
CA VAL A 46 5.50 -11.71 10.16
C VAL A 46 5.54 -13.21 10.45
N LYS A 47 4.83 -14.03 9.67
CA LYS A 47 4.87 -15.49 9.77
C LYS A 47 6.30 -16.00 9.60
N LEU A 48 7.01 -15.56 8.57
CA LEU A 48 8.39 -15.93 8.31
C LEU A 48 9.34 -15.51 9.44
N LEU A 49 9.21 -14.29 9.98
CA LEU A 49 10.05 -13.83 11.11
C LEU A 49 9.87 -14.72 12.36
N ARG A 50 8.64 -15.19 12.61
CA ARG A 50 8.36 -16.15 13.69
C ARG A 50 8.97 -17.51 13.40
N SER A 51 8.73 -18.06 12.21
CA SER A 51 9.25 -19.36 11.80
C SER A 51 10.79 -19.39 11.78
N GLN A 52 11.45 -18.31 11.36
CA GLN A 52 12.91 -18.21 11.36
C GLN A 52 13.52 -18.47 12.75
N ARG A 53 12.87 -17.96 13.81
CA ARG A 53 13.35 -18.12 15.19
C ARG A 53 13.22 -19.55 15.72
N MET A 54 12.30 -20.32 15.14
CA MET A 54 12.05 -21.72 15.50
C MET A 54 12.99 -22.69 14.80
N LEU A 55 13.62 -22.27 13.69
CA LEU A 55 14.54 -23.13 12.95
C LEU A 55 15.84 -23.40 13.73
N PRO A 56 16.45 -24.58 13.60
CA PRO A 56 17.82 -24.84 14.03
C PRO A 56 18.82 -23.84 13.44
N ARG A 57 19.86 -23.47 14.20
CA ARG A 57 20.87 -22.48 13.78
C ARG A 57 21.51 -22.78 12.42
N ILE A 58 21.77 -24.07 12.14
CA ILE A 58 22.36 -24.51 10.86
C ILE A 58 21.44 -24.14 9.69
N GLU A 59 20.14 -24.42 9.82
CA GLU A 59 19.13 -24.14 8.79
C GLU A 59 18.92 -22.62 8.63
N GLN A 60 18.90 -21.87 9.74
CA GLN A 60 18.88 -20.41 9.69
C GLN A 60 20.07 -19.85 8.92
N GLN A 61 21.28 -20.37 9.17
CA GLN A 61 22.50 -19.88 8.53
C GLN A 61 22.52 -20.18 7.02
N GLN A 62 22.04 -21.35 6.61
CA GLN A 62 21.90 -21.74 5.20
C GLN A 62 20.96 -20.79 4.44
N MET A 63 19.86 -20.36 5.07
CA MET A 63 18.84 -19.53 4.43
C MET A 63 19.02 -18.04 4.67
N ARG A 64 19.95 -17.64 5.54
CA ARG A 64 20.15 -16.26 6.02
C ARG A 64 20.21 -15.24 4.89
N ARG A 65 21.05 -15.48 3.89
CA ARG A 65 21.25 -14.53 2.77
C ARG A 65 19.96 -14.30 1.99
N ARG A 66 19.26 -15.38 1.64
CA ARG A 66 18.01 -15.32 0.89
C ARG A 66 16.91 -14.64 1.70
N PHE A 67 16.79 -14.98 2.99
CA PHE A 67 15.80 -14.38 3.87
C PHE A 67 16.04 -12.89 4.10
N VAL A 68 17.28 -12.47 4.34
CA VAL A 68 17.63 -11.05 4.56
C VAL A 68 17.27 -10.20 3.34
N ASN A 69 17.60 -10.65 2.13
CA ASN A 69 17.31 -9.91 0.91
C ASN A 69 15.79 -9.77 0.70
N ILE A 70 15.04 -10.87 0.75
CA ILE A 70 13.58 -10.83 0.55
C ILE A 70 12.89 -10.00 1.64
N ARG A 71 13.39 -10.04 2.88
CA ARG A 71 12.89 -9.18 3.96
C ARG A 71 13.12 -7.70 3.66
N GLN A 72 14.29 -7.33 3.16
CA GLN A 72 14.58 -5.94 2.78
C GLN A 72 13.67 -5.48 1.63
N ASP A 73 13.47 -6.33 0.62
CA ASP A 73 12.55 -6.06 -0.48
C ASP A 73 11.12 -5.86 0.04
N ALA A 74 10.63 -6.77 0.91
CA ALA A 74 9.31 -6.65 1.53
C ALA A 74 9.12 -5.33 2.28
N LEU A 75 10.05 -5.00 3.17
CA LEU A 75 9.98 -3.77 3.98
C LEU A 75 9.99 -2.52 3.10
N ARG A 76 10.85 -2.49 2.08
CA ARG A 76 10.93 -1.38 1.13
C ARG A 76 9.62 -1.22 0.35
N THR A 77 9.08 -2.31 -0.17
CA THR A 77 7.84 -2.27 -0.95
C THR A 77 6.66 -1.83 -0.08
N LEU A 78 6.55 -2.33 1.16
CA LEU A 78 5.55 -1.88 2.12
C LEU A 78 5.68 -0.39 2.45
N GLU A 79 6.90 0.11 2.63
CA GLU A 79 7.13 1.53 2.89
C GLU A 79 6.67 2.40 1.72
N ILE A 80 6.97 1.99 0.48
CA ILE A 80 6.51 2.70 -0.73
C ILE A 80 4.98 2.67 -0.82
N SER A 81 4.37 1.50 -0.63
CA SER A 81 2.90 1.37 -0.63
C SER A 81 2.26 2.30 0.39
N ARG A 82 2.77 2.33 1.62
CA ARG A 82 2.27 3.22 2.68
C ARG A 82 2.35 4.69 2.26
N ARG A 83 3.50 5.14 1.74
CA ARG A 83 3.66 6.54 1.31
C ARG A 83 2.66 6.93 0.23
N ILE A 84 2.46 6.07 -0.77
CA ILE A 84 1.50 6.32 -1.85
C ILE A 84 0.06 6.40 -1.32
N LEU A 85 -0.31 5.51 -0.40
CA LEU A 85 -1.63 5.54 0.23
C LEU A 85 -1.82 6.80 1.08
N ASP A 86 -0.83 7.18 1.89
CA ASP A 86 -0.85 8.41 2.68
C ASP A 86 -1.00 9.66 1.79
N GLU A 87 -0.27 9.72 0.67
CA GLU A 87 -0.38 10.79 -0.32
C GLU A 87 -1.77 10.82 -0.99
N SER A 88 -2.32 9.65 -1.30
CA SER A 88 -3.66 9.53 -1.91
C SER A 88 -4.75 10.00 -0.96
N VAL A 89 -4.64 9.68 0.33
CA VAL A 89 -5.56 10.15 1.37
C VAL A 89 -5.47 11.66 1.52
N LYS A 90 -4.25 12.23 1.60
CA LYS A 90 -4.06 13.68 1.68
C LYS A 90 -4.67 14.42 0.49
N ALA A 91 -4.40 13.96 -0.73
CA ALA A 91 -4.98 14.54 -1.95
C ALA A 91 -6.51 14.48 -1.94
N THR A 92 -7.09 13.39 -1.42
CA THR A 92 -8.56 13.25 -1.30
C THR A 92 -9.13 14.23 -0.28
N VAL A 93 -8.47 14.41 0.87
CA VAL A 93 -8.90 15.38 1.90
C VAL A 93 -8.84 16.81 1.35
N GLU A 94 -7.73 17.20 0.71
CA GLU A 94 -7.59 18.52 0.08
C GLU A 94 -8.67 18.76 -0.99
N LEU A 95 -9.02 17.73 -1.77
CA LEU A 95 -10.10 17.83 -2.76
C LEU A 95 -11.45 18.09 -2.09
N ILE A 96 -11.76 17.39 -1.00
CA ILE A 96 -13.01 17.58 -0.23
C ILE A 96 -13.06 19.00 0.34
N GLU A 97 -11.99 19.46 0.99
CA GLU A 97 -11.91 20.81 1.56
C GLU A 97 -12.09 21.89 0.47
N ASN A 98 -11.50 21.72 -0.70
CA ASN A 98 -11.66 22.63 -1.83
C ASN A 98 -13.10 22.64 -2.37
N ILE A 99 -13.77 21.49 -2.43
CA ILE A 99 -15.17 21.39 -2.81
C ILE A 99 -16.05 22.10 -1.77
N GLU A 100 -15.84 21.85 -0.48
CA GLU A 100 -16.59 22.51 0.59
C GLU A 100 -16.40 24.03 0.60
N ALA A 101 -15.17 24.52 0.38
CA ALA A 101 -14.88 25.94 0.24
C ALA A 101 -15.58 26.55 -1.00
N SER A 102 -15.64 25.80 -2.10
CA SER A 102 -16.30 26.23 -3.34
C SER A 102 -17.83 26.13 -3.27
N CYS A 103 -18.37 25.23 -2.45
CA CYS A 103 -19.82 25.08 -2.23
C CYS A 103 -20.35 26.03 -1.15
N ASN A 104 -19.51 26.46 -0.19
CA ASN A 104 -19.84 27.53 0.75
C ASN A 104 -19.76 28.94 0.12
N TYR A 105 -19.55 29.03 -1.21
CA TYR A 105 -19.77 30.23 -1.99
C TYR A 105 -21.28 30.45 -2.22
N ASP A 106 -22.02 30.77 -1.16
CA ASP A 106 -23.37 31.29 -1.29
C ASP A 106 -23.65 32.47 -0.34
N GLY A 107 -24.02 33.60 -0.94
CA GLY A 107 -25.07 34.44 -0.37
C GLY A 107 -24.74 35.79 0.27
N ARG A 108 -23.49 36.28 0.31
CA ARG A 108 -23.21 37.64 0.81
C ARG A 108 -22.17 38.41 0.01
N ARG A 109 -22.51 38.82 -1.22
CA ARG A 109 -22.17 40.14 -1.80
C ARG A 109 -22.72 40.25 -3.23
N GLY A 110 -23.63 41.22 -3.41
CA GLY A 110 -23.85 41.90 -4.69
C GLY A 110 -24.89 41.26 -5.60
N GLY A 111 -26.14 41.70 -5.45
CA GLY A 111 -27.17 41.43 -6.44
C GLY A 111 -26.79 42.02 -7.81
N HIS A 112 -26.67 41.15 -8.81
CA HIS A 112 -26.94 41.49 -10.19
C HIS A 112 -28.00 40.52 -10.70
N SER A 113 -29.26 40.87 -10.48
CA SER A 113 -30.34 40.25 -11.25
C SER A 113 -30.16 40.67 -12.70
N VAL A 114 -29.82 39.72 -13.56
CA VAL A 114 -29.93 39.93 -15.01
C VAL A 114 -31.43 39.97 -15.31
N ILE A 115 -31.97 41.19 -15.44
CA ILE A 115 -33.32 41.41 -15.98
C ILE A 115 -33.24 41.10 -17.48
N ILE A 116 -33.81 39.97 -17.89
CA ILE A 116 -34.01 39.66 -19.30
C ILE A 116 -35.27 40.40 -19.74
N ASP A 117 -35.10 41.56 -20.36
CA ASP A 117 -36.18 42.31 -21.00
C ASP A 117 -36.60 41.56 -22.27
N ARG A 118 -37.68 40.78 -22.19
CA ARG A 118 -38.34 40.22 -23.37
C ARG A 118 -39.23 41.32 -23.95
N LYS A 119 -38.73 42.05 -24.95
CA LYS A 119 -39.58 42.89 -25.80
C LYS A 119 -40.56 42.02 -26.59
N ALA A 120 -41.81 42.47 -26.55
CA ALA A 120 -43.00 41.96 -27.23
C ALA A 120 -42.92 42.05 -28.75
#